data_AF-A0A8C9FWZ8-F1
#
_entry.id   AF-A0A8C9FWZ8-F1
#
_cell.length_a   1.000
_cell.length_b   1.000
_cell.length_c   1.000
_cell.angle_alpha   90.00
_cell.angle_beta   90.00
_cell.angle_gamma   90.00
#
_symmetry.space_group_name_H-M   'P 1'
#
loop_
_entity.id
_entity.type
_entity.pdbx_description
1 polymer ?
#
loop_
_entity_poly.entity_id
_entity_poly.type
_entity_poly.pdbx_seq_one_letter_code
_entity_poly.pdbx_strand_id
1 'polypeptide(L)'
;ITLFEWQLTVALKLLSSFPLISGTEWVDPEDPTVIAETELLGAAASIEAAAKKLEQLKPRAKPKQADETLDFEEQILEAAKSIAAATSALVKSASAAQRELVAQGKVGAIPANAADDGQWSQGLISAARMVAAATSNLCDAANASVQGHASEEKLISSAKQVAASTAQLLVACKVKADHDSEAMRRLQVLCSLLPKTHSSAV
;
A
#
# COMPACT_ATOMS: atom_id res chain seq x y z
N ILE A 1 16.53 -46.68 -40.42
CA ILE A 1 16.34 -45.63 -39.40
C ILE A 1 15.37 -44.64 -40.02
N THR A 2 14.10 -44.76 -39.68
CA THR A 2 12.99 -44.04 -40.30
C THR A 2 12.97 -42.58 -39.83
N LEU A 3 12.36 -41.69 -40.60
CA LEU A 3 12.18 -40.26 -40.27
C LEU A 3 11.63 -40.05 -38.85
N PHE A 4 10.88 -41.03 -38.34
CA PHE A 4 10.32 -41.08 -37.00
C PHE A 4 11.38 -41.22 -35.89
N GLU A 5 12.43 -42.02 -36.10
CA GLU A 5 13.53 -42.15 -35.12
C GLU A 5 14.40 -40.89 -35.06
N TRP A 6 14.55 -40.20 -36.20
CA TRP A 6 15.28 -38.92 -36.24
C TRP A 6 14.49 -37.82 -35.52
N GLN A 7 13.18 -37.76 -35.73
CA GLN A 7 12.27 -36.86 -35.00
C GLN A 7 12.29 -37.12 -33.49
N LEU A 8 12.21 -38.38 -33.06
CA LEU A 8 12.23 -38.73 -31.65
C LEU A 8 13.57 -38.39 -30.98
N THR A 9 14.68 -38.63 -31.69
CA THR A 9 16.03 -38.31 -31.19
C THR A 9 16.24 -36.81 -31.08
N VAL A 10 15.77 -36.02 -32.07
CA VAL A 10 15.85 -34.55 -32.03
C VAL A 10 14.97 -33.98 -30.92
N ALA A 11 13.75 -34.49 -30.73
CA ALA A 11 12.86 -34.07 -29.64
C ALA A 11 13.49 -34.35 -28.27
N LEU A 12 14.10 -35.52 -28.07
CA LEU A 12 14.78 -35.87 -26.82
C LEU A 12 16.02 -34.99 -26.57
N LYS A 13 16.75 -34.63 -27.63
CA LYS A 13 17.93 -33.73 -27.55
C LYS A 13 17.56 -32.28 -27.27
N LEU A 14 16.42 -31.81 -27.79
CA LEU A 14 15.87 -30.50 -27.48
C LEU A 14 15.39 -30.44 -26.03
N LEU A 15 14.73 -31.49 -25.54
CA LEU A 15 14.27 -31.56 -24.14
C LEU A 15 15.45 -31.60 -23.14
N SER A 16 16.57 -32.23 -23.52
CA SER A 16 17.79 -32.31 -22.71
C SER A 16 18.75 -31.12 -22.86
N SER A 17 18.53 -30.25 -23.86
CA SER A 17 19.26 -28.98 -24.04
C SER A 17 18.60 -27.80 -23.32
N PHE A 18 17.41 -28.00 -22.74
CA PHE A 18 16.90 -27.06 -21.75
C PHE A 18 17.73 -27.23 -20.48
N PRO A 19 18.40 -26.17 -19.98
CA PRO A 19 18.95 -26.24 -18.64
C PRO A 19 17.78 -26.57 -17.71
N LEU A 20 17.98 -27.59 -16.87
CA LEU A 20 17.20 -27.78 -15.65
C LEU A 20 17.27 -26.45 -14.89
N ILE A 21 16.27 -25.60 -15.13
CA ILE A 21 16.05 -24.39 -14.37
C ILE A 21 15.61 -24.92 -13.01
N SER A 22 16.57 -25.12 -12.13
CA SER A 22 16.32 -25.42 -10.74
C SER A 22 15.50 -24.25 -10.18
N GLY A 23 14.21 -24.50 -9.91
CA GLY A 23 13.36 -23.62 -9.11
C GLY A 23 12.92 -22.33 -9.78
N THR A 24 12.21 -22.37 -10.90
CA THR A 24 11.13 -21.39 -11.07
C THR A 24 10.09 -21.69 -10.01
N GLU A 25 10.22 -20.96 -8.90
CA GLU A 25 9.29 -20.86 -7.79
C GLU A 25 7.87 -20.76 -8.36
N TRP A 26 7.15 -21.88 -8.37
CA TRP A 26 5.72 -21.86 -8.59
C TRP A 26 5.14 -21.17 -7.37
N VAL A 27 4.99 -19.86 -7.48
CA VAL A 27 4.30 -19.04 -6.50
C VAL A 27 2.84 -19.45 -6.59
N ASP A 28 2.37 -20.19 -5.58
CA ASP A 28 0.97 -20.57 -5.48
C ASP A 28 0.13 -19.28 -5.40
N PRO A 29 -0.77 -19.01 -6.37
CA PRO A 29 -1.59 -17.80 -6.36
C PRO A 29 -2.58 -17.77 -5.20
N GLU A 30 -2.84 -18.91 -4.54
CA GLU A 30 -3.65 -19.02 -3.34
C GLU A 30 -2.82 -18.88 -2.04
N ASP A 31 -1.52 -18.67 -2.15
CA ASP A 31 -0.68 -18.46 -0.97
C ASP A 31 -1.11 -17.17 -0.24
N PRO A 32 -1.38 -17.23 1.08
CA PRO A 32 -1.90 -16.11 1.85
C PRO A 32 -0.97 -14.89 1.88
N THR A 33 0.29 -15.05 1.52
CA THR A 33 1.26 -13.95 1.43
C THR A 33 1.24 -13.25 0.07
N VAL A 34 1.00 -14.00 -1.01
CA VAL A 34 0.82 -13.48 -2.37
C VAL A 34 -0.50 -12.71 -2.47
N ILE A 35 -1.56 -13.26 -1.87
CA ILE A 35 -2.86 -12.59 -1.75
C ILE A 35 -2.71 -11.26 -1.03
N ALA A 36 -1.99 -11.22 0.09
CA ALA A 36 -1.80 -10.00 0.83
C ALA A 36 -0.93 -8.97 0.13
N GLU A 37 0.14 -9.40 -0.53
CA GLU A 37 0.92 -8.49 -1.36
C GLU A 37 0.05 -7.85 -2.45
N THR A 38 -0.74 -8.66 -3.15
CA THR A 38 -1.64 -8.20 -4.22
C THR A 38 -2.65 -7.20 -3.69
N GLU A 39 -3.25 -7.49 -2.54
CA GLU A 39 -4.22 -6.64 -1.87
C GLU A 39 -3.61 -5.33 -1.37
N LEU A 40 -2.39 -5.36 -0.81
CA LEU A 40 -1.65 -4.18 -0.38
C LEU A 40 -1.32 -3.28 -1.57
N LEU A 41 -0.81 -3.86 -2.66
CA LEU A 41 -0.53 -3.10 -3.88
C LEU A 41 -1.82 -2.53 -4.49
N GLY A 42 -2.92 -3.26 -4.43
CA GLY A 42 -4.25 -2.77 -4.83
C GLY A 42 -4.73 -1.58 -3.99
N ALA A 43 -4.51 -1.63 -2.68
CA ALA A 43 -4.82 -0.52 -1.77
C ALA A 43 -3.96 0.72 -2.08
N ALA A 44 -2.65 0.54 -2.30
CA ALA A 44 -1.75 1.63 -2.70
C ALA A 44 -2.15 2.26 -4.04
N ALA A 45 -2.48 1.43 -5.04
CA ALA A 45 -2.95 1.91 -6.34
C ALA A 45 -4.27 2.70 -6.22
N SER A 46 -5.19 2.27 -5.35
CA SER A 46 -6.43 2.99 -5.07
C SER A 46 -6.18 4.36 -4.45
N ILE A 47 -5.20 4.45 -3.53
CA ILE A 47 -4.77 5.73 -2.93
C ILE A 47 -4.19 6.66 -4.01
N GLU A 48 -3.32 6.14 -4.88
CA GLU A 48 -2.71 6.93 -5.97
C GLU A 48 -3.75 7.42 -6.97
N ALA A 49 -4.75 6.60 -7.29
CA ALA A 49 -5.87 7.02 -8.12
C ALA A 49 -6.66 8.17 -7.48
N ALA A 50 -6.90 8.12 -6.17
CA ALA A 50 -7.54 9.21 -5.42
C ALA A 50 -6.67 10.49 -5.41
N ALA A 51 -5.36 10.35 -5.22
CA ALA A 51 -4.40 11.47 -5.28
C ALA A 51 -4.35 12.12 -6.68
N LYS A 52 -4.31 11.30 -7.73
CA LYS A 52 -4.32 11.79 -9.13
C LYS A 52 -5.62 12.49 -9.48
N LYS A 53 -6.74 12.01 -8.95
CA LYS A 53 -8.04 12.67 -9.09
C LYS A 53 -8.04 14.07 -8.45
N LEU A 54 -7.34 14.25 -7.32
CA LEU A 54 -7.11 15.57 -6.72
C LEU A 54 -6.29 16.51 -7.62
N GLU A 55 -5.27 16.02 -8.31
CA GLU A 55 -4.44 16.85 -9.20
C GLU A 55 -5.21 17.38 -10.42
N GLN A 56 -6.21 16.64 -10.88
CA GLN A 56 -7.04 17.04 -12.02
C GLN A 56 -8.09 18.08 -11.64
N LEU A 57 -8.29 18.34 -10.36
CA LEU A 57 -9.27 19.30 -9.87
C LEU A 57 -8.69 20.71 -9.94
N LYS A 58 -9.28 21.54 -10.81
CA LYS A 58 -8.98 22.97 -10.86
C LYS A 58 -9.69 23.66 -9.69
N PRO A 59 -8.99 24.51 -8.90
CA PRO A 59 -9.67 25.39 -7.97
C PRO A 59 -10.68 26.25 -8.74
N ARG A 60 -11.85 26.47 -8.15
CA ARG A 60 -12.99 27.10 -8.82
C ARG A 60 -12.57 28.45 -9.40
N ALA A 61 -12.66 28.62 -10.72
CA ALA A 61 -12.47 29.91 -11.39
C ALA A 61 -13.63 30.85 -11.04
N LYS A 62 -13.56 31.56 -9.92
CA LYS A 62 -14.40 32.74 -9.67
C LYS A 62 -13.74 33.99 -10.29
N PRO A 63 -14.51 34.90 -10.91
CA PRO A 63 -13.98 36.15 -11.40
C PRO A 63 -13.41 36.97 -10.23
N LYS A 64 -12.20 37.49 -10.43
CA LYS A 64 -11.43 38.37 -9.53
C LYS A 64 -12.34 39.37 -8.78
N GLN A 65 -12.73 39.02 -7.57
CA GLN A 65 -12.73 39.97 -6.47
C GLN A 65 -11.60 39.50 -5.57
N ALA A 66 -10.70 40.43 -5.25
CA ALA A 66 -9.52 40.18 -4.43
C ALA A 66 -9.93 39.43 -3.16
N ASP A 67 -9.51 38.18 -3.02
CA ASP A 67 -9.86 37.37 -1.86
C ASP A 67 -8.63 36.57 -1.46
N GLU A 68 -8.14 36.83 -0.24
CA GLU A 68 -6.96 36.19 0.39
C GLU A 68 -7.19 34.69 0.67
N THR A 69 -8.36 34.16 0.34
CA THR A 69 -8.86 32.80 0.62
C THR A 69 -8.28 31.70 -0.25
N LEU A 70 -7.89 32.01 -1.50
CA LEU A 70 -7.35 31.02 -2.46
C LEU A 70 -6.14 30.24 -1.92
N ASP A 71 -5.33 30.87 -1.07
CA ASP A 71 -4.17 30.25 -0.43
C ASP A 71 -4.58 29.08 0.48
N PHE A 72 -5.71 29.18 1.17
CA PHE A 72 -6.17 28.14 2.09
C PHE A 72 -6.68 26.89 1.34
N GLU A 73 -7.44 27.06 0.26
CA GLU A 73 -7.91 25.91 -0.52
C GLU A 73 -6.78 25.20 -1.27
N GLU A 74 -5.80 25.96 -1.80
CA GLU A 74 -4.60 25.38 -2.41
C GLU A 74 -3.75 24.64 -1.36
N GLN A 75 -3.59 25.18 -0.15
CA GLN A 75 -2.92 24.51 0.96
C GLN A 75 -3.62 23.21 1.38
N ILE A 76 -4.95 23.17 1.44
CA ILE A 76 -5.71 21.95 1.72
C ILE A 76 -5.48 20.90 0.64
N LEU A 77 -5.56 21.30 -0.63
CA LEU A 77 -5.37 20.41 -1.77
C LEU A 77 -3.95 19.81 -1.75
N GLU A 78 -2.94 20.65 -1.49
CA GLU A 78 -1.56 20.22 -1.42
C GLU A 78 -1.28 19.32 -0.21
N ALA A 79 -1.85 19.63 0.95
CA ALA A 79 -1.78 18.77 2.14
C ALA A 79 -2.42 17.40 1.88
N ALA A 80 -3.60 17.35 1.25
CA ALA A 80 -4.29 16.11 0.91
C ALA A 80 -3.47 15.24 -0.06
N LYS A 81 -2.84 15.84 -1.07
CA LYS A 81 -1.91 15.14 -1.98
C LYS A 81 -0.70 14.59 -1.23
N SER A 82 -0.07 15.41 -0.38
CA SER A 82 1.09 14.98 0.42
C SER A 82 0.74 13.81 1.32
N ILE A 83 -0.43 13.84 1.96
CA ILE A 83 -0.93 12.75 2.79
C ILE A 83 -1.17 11.49 1.94
N ALA A 84 -1.83 11.62 0.78
CA ALA A 84 -2.09 10.48 -0.09
C ALA A 84 -0.81 9.85 -0.67
N ALA A 85 0.17 10.66 -1.02
CA ALA A 85 1.49 10.18 -1.44
C ALA A 85 2.20 9.43 -0.30
N ALA A 86 2.17 9.98 0.92
CA ALA A 86 2.75 9.36 2.10
C ALA A 86 2.06 8.02 2.44
N THR A 87 0.73 7.95 2.40
CA THR A 87 0.00 6.71 2.70
C THR A 87 0.19 5.65 1.61
N SER A 88 0.25 6.03 0.33
CA SER A 88 0.63 5.10 -0.75
C SER A 88 2.02 4.51 -0.51
N ALA A 89 3.02 5.37 -0.26
CA ALA A 89 4.39 4.93 0.02
C ALA A 89 4.47 4.04 1.26
N LEU A 90 3.64 4.29 2.28
CA LEU A 90 3.55 3.45 3.46
C LEU A 90 3.02 2.06 3.13
N VAL A 91 1.92 1.96 2.39
CA VAL A 91 1.31 0.67 2.01
C VAL A 91 2.27 -0.12 1.12
N LYS A 92 2.99 0.54 0.20
CA LYS A 92 4.06 -0.09 -0.58
C LYS A 92 5.21 -0.58 0.30
N SER A 93 5.60 0.18 1.31
CA SER A 93 6.63 -0.23 2.27
C SER A 93 6.17 -1.40 3.14
N ALA A 94 4.89 -1.43 3.53
CA ALA A 94 4.29 -2.56 4.23
C ALA A 94 4.29 -3.84 3.38
N SER A 95 3.96 -3.73 2.09
CA SER A 95 4.06 -4.82 1.12
C SER A 95 5.49 -5.32 0.97
N ALA A 96 6.46 -4.42 0.86
CA ALA A 96 7.88 -4.79 0.79
C ALA A 96 8.34 -5.50 2.08
N ALA A 97 7.96 -4.99 3.25
CA ALA A 97 8.27 -5.61 4.54
C ALA A 97 7.66 -7.02 4.66
N GLN A 98 6.41 -7.20 4.23
CA GLN A 98 5.78 -8.51 4.18
C GLN A 98 6.55 -9.46 3.26
N ARG A 99 6.91 -9.02 2.06
CA ARG A 99 7.66 -9.84 1.09
C ARG A 99 9.04 -10.23 1.63
N GLU A 100 9.74 -9.33 2.31
CA GLU A 100 11.01 -9.63 2.97
C GLU A 100 10.85 -10.72 4.05
N LEU A 101 9.78 -10.67 4.84
CA LEU A 101 9.51 -11.68 5.87
C LEU A 101 9.22 -13.05 5.29
N VAL A 102 8.55 -13.11 4.13
CA VAL A 102 8.30 -14.35 3.39
C VAL A 102 9.60 -14.90 2.80
N ALA A 103 10.40 -14.03 2.16
CA ALA A 103 11.68 -14.41 1.57
C ALA A 103 12.69 -14.91 2.61
N GLN A 104 12.64 -14.38 3.84
CA GLN A 104 13.43 -14.86 4.98
C GLN A 104 12.92 -16.17 5.59
N GLY A 105 11.76 -16.67 5.14
CA GLY A 105 11.09 -17.83 5.71
C GLY A 105 10.54 -17.59 7.12
N LYS A 106 10.33 -16.32 7.52
CA LYS A 106 9.70 -15.99 8.81
C LYS A 106 8.19 -16.09 8.78
N VAL A 107 7.60 -15.94 7.59
CA VAL A 107 6.17 -16.04 7.31
C VAL A 107 5.99 -17.06 6.19
N GLY A 108 5.07 -18.02 6.36
CA GLY A 108 4.70 -19.02 5.34
C GLY A 108 5.62 -20.24 5.22
N ALA A 109 6.85 -20.20 5.77
CA ALA A 109 7.77 -21.34 5.66
C ALA A 109 7.51 -22.47 6.68
N ILE A 110 6.86 -22.17 7.80
CA ILE A 110 6.57 -23.14 8.86
C ILE A 110 5.07 -23.48 8.83
N PRO A 111 4.68 -24.71 8.45
CA PRO A 111 3.26 -25.11 8.37
C PRO A 111 2.51 -24.96 9.70
N ALA A 112 3.21 -25.16 10.83
CA ALA A 112 2.64 -24.98 12.16
C ALA A 112 2.23 -23.53 12.47
N ASN A 113 2.85 -22.55 11.79
CA ASN A 113 2.56 -21.12 11.95
C ASN A 113 1.64 -20.57 10.86
N ALA A 114 1.24 -21.39 9.86
CA ALA A 114 0.46 -20.95 8.71
C ALA A 114 -0.86 -20.25 9.10
N ALA A 115 -1.51 -20.71 10.18
CA ALA A 115 -2.71 -20.06 10.70
C ALA A 115 -2.43 -18.66 11.27
N ASP A 116 -1.36 -18.52 12.06
CA ASP A 116 -0.94 -17.25 12.67
C ASP A 116 -0.42 -16.25 11.63
N ASP A 117 0.29 -16.76 10.61
CA ASP A 117 0.73 -16.01 9.44
C ASP A 117 -0.44 -15.54 8.59
N GLY A 118 -1.42 -16.40 8.36
CA GLY A 118 -2.67 -16.05 7.67
C GLY A 118 -3.46 -14.97 8.42
N GLN A 119 -3.60 -15.08 9.75
CA GLN A 119 -4.27 -14.07 10.58
C GLN A 119 -3.53 -12.73 10.56
N TRP A 120 -2.20 -12.75 10.67
CA TRP A 120 -1.39 -11.53 10.56
C TRP A 120 -1.54 -10.87 9.19
N SER A 121 -1.47 -11.67 8.12
CA SER A 121 -1.63 -11.25 6.73
C SER A 121 -2.99 -10.60 6.50
N GLN A 122 -4.07 -11.23 6.97
CA GLN A 122 -5.43 -10.66 6.94
C GLN A 122 -5.55 -9.36 7.75
N GLY A 123 -4.92 -9.30 8.93
CA GLY A 123 -4.85 -8.08 9.73
C GLY A 123 -4.16 -6.94 8.97
N LEU A 124 -3.05 -7.23 8.29
CA LEU A 124 -2.31 -6.27 7.48
C LEU A 124 -3.13 -5.77 6.28
N ILE A 125 -3.78 -6.67 5.54
CA ILE A 125 -4.70 -6.33 4.44
C ILE A 125 -5.82 -5.42 4.95
N SER A 126 -6.46 -5.78 6.06
CA SER A 126 -7.59 -5.02 6.61
C SER A 126 -7.17 -3.60 6.99
N ALA A 127 -6.00 -3.44 7.62
CA ALA A 127 -5.45 -2.15 7.99
C ALA A 127 -5.13 -1.30 6.74
N ALA A 128 -4.56 -1.89 5.70
CA ALA A 128 -4.26 -1.16 4.47
C ALA A 128 -5.51 -0.72 3.72
N ARG A 129 -6.56 -1.57 3.68
CA ARG A 129 -7.86 -1.20 3.13
C ARG A 129 -8.50 -0.05 3.92
N MET A 130 -8.37 -0.04 5.25
CA MET A 130 -8.83 1.09 6.07
C MET A 130 -8.06 2.38 5.74
N VAL A 131 -6.74 2.32 5.56
CA VAL A 131 -5.92 3.47 5.14
C VAL A 131 -6.36 3.98 3.77
N ALA A 132 -6.60 3.09 2.81
CA ALA A 132 -7.06 3.46 1.48
C ALA A 132 -8.44 4.13 1.53
N ALA A 133 -9.38 3.58 2.28
CA ALA A 133 -10.72 4.16 2.46
C ALA A 133 -10.64 5.53 3.16
N ALA A 134 -9.87 5.66 4.24
CA ALA A 134 -9.68 6.92 4.94
C ALA A 134 -9.05 7.99 4.05
N THR A 135 -8.04 7.60 3.25
CA THR A 135 -7.37 8.51 2.32
C THR A 135 -8.31 8.95 1.20
N SER A 136 -9.11 8.04 0.65
CA SER A 136 -10.14 8.39 -0.35
C SER A 136 -11.15 9.38 0.22
N ASN A 137 -11.61 9.16 1.46
CA ASN A 137 -12.53 10.08 2.13
C ASN A 137 -11.89 11.47 2.35
N LEU A 138 -10.60 11.52 2.70
CA LEU A 138 -9.85 12.77 2.80
C LEU A 138 -9.77 13.48 1.45
N CYS A 139 -9.51 12.76 0.36
CA CYS A 139 -9.49 13.32 -0.99
C CYS A 139 -10.86 13.88 -1.38
N ASP A 140 -11.94 13.16 -1.12
CA ASP A 140 -13.29 13.64 -1.41
C ASP A 140 -13.65 14.87 -0.55
N ALA A 141 -13.26 14.88 0.73
CA ALA A 141 -13.44 16.04 1.61
C ALA A 141 -12.63 17.25 1.14
N ALA A 142 -11.37 17.06 0.75
CA ALA A 142 -10.50 18.12 0.21
C ALA A 142 -11.07 18.69 -1.09
N ASN A 143 -11.52 17.83 -2.01
CA ASN A 143 -12.19 18.26 -3.23
C ASN A 143 -13.44 19.08 -2.92
N ALA A 144 -14.31 18.60 -2.02
CA ALA A 144 -15.50 19.34 -1.63
C ALA A 144 -15.15 20.69 -0.96
N SER A 145 -14.03 20.77 -0.23
CA SER A 145 -13.53 22.02 0.37
C SER A 145 -13.12 23.02 -0.71
N VAL A 146 -12.35 22.59 -1.71
CA VAL A 146 -11.90 23.42 -2.85
C VAL A 146 -13.07 23.91 -3.72
N GLN A 147 -14.18 23.16 -3.75
CA GLN A 147 -15.41 23.59 -4.44
C GLN A 147 -16.28 24.55 -3.60
N GLY A 148 -15.95 24.75 -2.32
CA GLY A 148 -16.73 25.56 -1.37
C GLY A 148 -17.96 24.85 -0.80
N HIS A 149 -17.97 23.52 -0.80
CA HIS A 149 -19.09 22.67 -0.38
C HIS A 149 -18.81 21.84 0.89
N ALA A 150 -17.55 21.69 1.33
CA ALA A 150 -17.22 20.92 2.54
C ALA A 150 -17.28 21.77 3.81
N SER A 151 -17.70 21.14 4.92
CA SER A 151 -17.41 21.69 6.25
C SER A 151 -15.99 21.36 6.65
N GLU A 152 -15.29 22.32 7.25
CA GLU A 152 -13.94 22.18 7.79
C GLU A 152 -13.81 20.98 8.75
N GLU A 153 -14.87 20.70 9.52
CA GLU A 153 -14.97 19.55 10.41
C GLU A 153 -14.83 18.21 9.68
N LYS A 154 -15.40 18.07 8.46
CA LYS A 154 -15.24 16.86 7.66
C LYS A 154 -13.80 16.67 7.23
N LEU A 155 -13.14 17.73 6.78
CA LEU A 155 -11.73 17.69 6.39
C LEU A 155 -10.85 17.25 7.55
N ILE A 156 -11.02 17.88 8.73
CA ILE A 156 -10.27 17.58 9.95
C ILE A 156 -10.54 16.13 10.41
N SER A 157 -11.81 15.70 10.40
CA SER A 157 -12.18 14.34 10.79
C SER A 157 -11.57 13.29 9.85
N SER A 158 -11.64 13.51 8.54
CA SER A 158 -11.02 12.62 7.56
C SER A 158 -9.49 12.56 7.71
N ALA A 159 -8.82 13.70 7.94
CA ALA A 159 -7.38 13.72 8.16
C ALA A 159 -6.97 12.95 9.43
N LYS A 160 -7.73 13.12 10.53
CA LYS A 160 -7.52 12.33 11.77
C LYS A 160 -7.73 10.84 11.53
N GLN A 161 -8.74 10.47 10.75
CA GLN A 161 -9.00 9.07 10.40
C GLN A 161 -7.87 8.47 9.57
N VAL A 162 -7.28 9.23 8.64
CA VAL A 162 -6.08 8.81 7.91
C VAL A 162 -4.94 8.58 8.89
N ALA A 163 -4.63 9.52 9.79
CA ALA A 163 -3.57 9.34 10.77
C ALA A 163 -3.77 8.09 11.65
N ALA A 164 -5.00 7.87 12.15
CA ALA A 164 -5.33 6.72 13.00
C ALA A 164 -5.21 5.38 12.25
N SER A 165 -5.79 5.27 11.05
CA SER A 165 -5.69 4.05 10.24
C SER A 165 -4.25 3.76 9.82
N THR A 166 -3.48 4.79 9.54
CA THR A 166 -2.06 4.70 9.17
C THR A 166 -1.22 4.20 10.35
N ALA A 167 -1.50 4.69 11.56
CA ALA A 167 -0.88 4.17 12.79
C ALA A 167 -1.24 2.70 13.05
N GLN A 168 -2.50 2.30 12.80
CA GLN A 168 -2.92 0.89 12.92
C GLN A 168 -2.19 -0.01 11.92
N LEU A 169 -2.04 0.42 10.67
CA LEU A 169 -1.27 -0.32 9.66
C LEU A 169 0.19 -0.50 10.10
N LEU A 170 0.80 0.54 10.65
CA LEU A 170 2.16 0.48 11.21
C LEU A 170 2.28 -0.52 12.36
N VAL A 171 1.32 -0.53 13.28
CA VAL A 171 1.29 -1.50 14.39
C VAL A 171 1.16 -2.92 13.82
N ALA A 172 0.26 -3.14 12.86
CA ALA A 172 0.10 -4.43 12.19
C ALA A 172 1.40 -4.90 11.50
N CYS A 173 2.13 -3.99 10.83
CA CYS A 173 3.43 -4.30 10.23
C CYS A 173 4.48 -4.71 11.28
N LYS A 174 4.52 -3.99 12.42
CA LYS A 174 5.52 -4.18 13.47
C LYS A 174 5.40 -5.49 14.24
N VAL A 175 4.24 -6.15 14.24
CA VAL A 175 4.03 -7.41 14.97
C VAL A 175 4.96 -8.52 14.48
N LYS A 176 5.31 -8.52 13.19
CA LYS A 176 6.09 -9.60 12.55
C LYS A 176 7.38 -9.14 11.87
N ALA A 177 7.57 -7.85 11.66
CA ALA A 177 8.81 -7.29 11.14
C ALA A 177 9.93 -7.24 12.19
N ASP A 178 11.16 -7.62 11.82
CA ASP A 178 12.32 -7.32 12.65
C ASP A 178 12.49 -5.81 12.80
N HIS A 179 12.72 -5.36 14.04
CA HIS A 179 12.91 -3.94 14.35
C HIS A 179 14.10 -3.31 13.60
N ASP A 180 15.04 -4.11 13.08
CA ASP A 180 16.25 -3.64 12.36
C ASP A 180 16.22 -3.84 10.82
N SER A 181 15.13 -4.35 10.23
CA SER A 181 15.02 -4.45 8.76
C SER A 181 15.04 -3.07 8.09
N GLU A 182 15.67 -2.96 6.91
CA GLU A 182 15.64 -1.74 6.08
C GLU A 182 14.22 -1.29 5.75
N ALA A 183 13.29 -2.23 5.48
CA ALA A 183 11.89 -1.92 5.25
C ALA A 183 11.24 -1.31 6.50
N MET A 184 11.59 -1.81 7.70
CA MET A 184 11.10 -1.28 8.96
C MET A 184 11.68 0.11 9.26
N ARG A 185 12.96 0.36 8.93
CA ARG A 185 13.57 1.70 8.99
C ARG A 185 12.88 2.69 8.06
N ARG A 186 12.58 2.29 6.82
CA ARG A 186 11.83 3.13 5.87
C ARG A 186 10.41 3.45 6.37
N LEU A 187 9.72 2.46 6.92
CA LEU A 187 8.42 2.62 7.58
C LEU A 187 8.49 3.56 8.79
N GLN A 188 9.53 3.47 9.63
CA GLN A 188 9.73 4.35 10.78
C GLN A 188 10.00 5.80 10.36
N VAL A 189 10.80 6.01 9.31
CA VAL A 189 11.05 7.35 8.75
C VAL A 189 9.75 7.96 8.23
N LEU A 190 8.94 7.20 7.47
CA LEU A 190 7.63 7.65 7.01
C LEU A 190 6.68 7.96 8.18
N CYS A 191 6.70 7.14 9.22
CA CYS A 191 5.91 7.35 10.44
C CYS A 191 6.31 8.63 11.19
N SER A 192 7.60 8.99 11.17
CA SER A 192 8.09 10.21 11.83
C SER A 192 7.61 11.50 11.15
N LEU A 193 7.19 11.42 9.89
CA LEU A 193 6.65 12.53 9.11
C LEU A 193 5.15 12.75 9.32
N LEU A 194 4.43 11.78 9.90
CA LEU A 194 3.00 11.91 10.21
C LEU A 194 2.81 12.61 11.57
N PRO A 195 1.78 13.46 11.73
CA PRO A 195 1.50 14.11 13.01
C PRO A 195 1.29 13.03 14.07
N LYS A 196 2.08 13.10 15.15
CA LYS A 196 2.09 12.13 16.25
C LYS A 196 0.75 12.15 16.99
N THR A 197 -0.26 11.46 16.47
CA THR A 197 -1.51 11.21 17.18
C THR A 197 -1.35 9.94 18.03
N HIS A 198 -0.60 10.00 19.13
CA HIS A 198 -0.77 9.11 20.28
C HIS A 198 0.21 9.51 21.39
N SER A 199 -0.24 10.43 22.26
CA SER A 199 0.26 10.50 23.64
C SER A 199 -0.80 11.14 24.52
N SER A 200 -1.93 10.47 24.70
CA SER A 200 -2.69 10.52 25.96
C SER A 200 -3.76 9.42 25.94
N ALA A 201 -3.40 8.26 26.45
CA ALA A 201 -4.33 7.24 26.94
C ALA A 201 -3.62 6.55 28.10
N VAL A 202 -3.76 7.17 29.27
CA VAL A 202 -3.66 6.50 30.58
C VAL A 202 -5.06 5.98 30.89
#